data_AF-A0A8E0R3Y6-F1
#
_entry.id   AF-A0A8E0R3Y6-F1
#
_cell.length_a   1.000
_cell.length_b   1.000
_cell.length_c   1.000
_cell.angle_alpha   90.00
_cell.angle_beta   90.00
_cell.angle_gamma   90.00
#
_symmetry.space_group_name_H-M   'P 1'
#
loop_
_entity.id
_entity.type
_entity.pdbx_description
1 polymer ?
#
loop_
_entity_poly.entity_id
_entity_poly.type
_entity_poly.pdbx_seq_one_letter_code
_entity_poly.pdbx_strand_id
1 'polypeptide(L)'
;MPRARSRSREPSEGHDPENVMRGYKATLRNPNVSDQAKQHAQQELDRYESGQATSTSEDERHASNVKRGLKAATHNPNVTDMGKKQARDKLQAMGEQPDQPSD
;
A
#
# COMPACT_ATOMS: atom_id res chain seq x y z
N MET A 1 6.97 -40.30 26.63
CA MET A 1 7.00 -40.04 25.17
C MET A 1 5.98 -38.93 24.86
N PRO A 2 6.39 -37.70 24.48
CA PRO A 2 5.47 -36.60 24.23
C PRO A 2 4.77 -36.76 22.86
N ARG A 3 3.45 -36.51 22.84
CA ARG A 3 2.63 -36.50 21.62
C ARG A 3 2.96 -35.25 20.79
N ALA A 4 3.52 -35.44 19.59
CA ALA A 4 3.73 -34.38 18.62
C ALA A 4 2.36 -33.83 18.17
N ARG A 5 2.12 -32.54 18.43
CA ARG A 5 0.96 -31.81 17.91
C ARG A 5 1.18 -31.58 16.41
N SER A 6 0.47 -32.34 15.59
CA SER A 6 0.18 -32.02 14.19
C SER A 6 -0.56 -30.69 14.12
N ARG A 7 0.18 -29.60 13.86
CA ARG A 7 -0.40 -28.34 13.41
C ARG A 7 -0.33 -28.33 11.90
N SER A 8 -1.45 -28.70 11.27
CA SER A 8 -1.73 -28.38 9.87
C SER A 8 -1.76 -26.85 9.76
N ARG A 9 -0.62 -26.25 9.41
CA ARG A 9 -0.55 -24.83 9.12
C ARG A 9 -0.74 -24.68 7.62
N GLU A 10 -1.99 -24.50 7.21
CA GLU A 10 -2.31 -23.99 5.88
C GLU A 10 -1.58 -22.64 5.72
N PRO A 11 -0.80 -22.43 4.65
CA PRO A 11 -0.17 -21.15 4.40
C PRO A 11 -1.25 -20.19 3.90
N SER A 12 -1.87 -19.42 4.80
CA SER A 12 -2.61 -18.23 4.42
C SER A 12 -1.61 -17.23 3.83
N GLU A 13 -1.59 -17.12 2.51
CA GLU A 13 -0.90 -16.05 1.78
C GLU A 13 -1.55 -14.71 2.14
N GLY A 14 -1.04 -14.09 3.19
CA GLY A 14 -1.55 -12.82 3.68
C GLY A 14 -1.06 -12.63 5.09
N HIS A 15 -0.32 -11.54 5.30
CA HIS A 15 0.16 -11.12 6.61
C HIS A 15 -0.97 -11.27 7.64
N ASP A 16 -0.83 -12.18 8.61
CA ASP A 16 -1.84 -12.30 9.67
C ASP A 16 -1.97 -10.92 10.31
N PRO A 17 -3.17 -10.30 10.33
CA PRO A 17 -3.34 -8.94 10.84
C PRO A 17 -2.85 -8.81 12.28
N GLU A 18 -2.95 -9.89 13.05
CA GLU A 18 -2.42 -9.98 14.41
C GLU A 18 -0.88 -9.89 14.48
N ASN A 19 -0.17 -10.46 13.49
CA ASN A 19 1.29 -10.33 13.40
C ASN A 19 1.70 -8.89 13.03
N VAL A 20 0.94 -8.23 12.13
CA VAL A 20 1.17 -6.81 11.78
C VAL A 20 0.98 -5.91 13.02
N MET A 21 -0.15 -6.06 13.71
CA MET A 21 -0.45 -5.29 14.92
C MET A 21 0.63 -5.50 16.01
N ARG A 22 1.10 -6.73 16.19
CA ARG A 22 2.21 -7.02 17.12
C ARG A 22 3.49 -6.27 16.73
N GLY A 23 3.79 -6.19 15.44
CA GLY A 23 4.92 -5.43 14.90
C GLY A 23 4.83 -3.94 15.24
N TYR A 24 3.69 -3.30 14.96
CA TYR A 24 3.49 -1.90 15.29
C TYR A 24 3.56 -1.63 16.80
N LYS A 25 3.00 -2.51 17.64
CA LYS A 25 3.15 -2.40 19.11
C LYS A 25 4.61 -2.46 19.56
N ALA A 26 5.44 -3.26 18.88
CA ALA A 26 6.87 -3.31 19.16
C ALA A 26 7.59 -2.01 18.76
N THR A 27 7.22 -1.41 17.62
CA THR A 27 7.82 -0.13 17.18
C THR A 27 7.57 1.02 18.14
N LEU A 28 6.39 1.07 18.78
CA LEU A 28 6.06 2.09 19.79
C LEU A 28 6.95 1.99 21.04
N ARG A 29 7.34 0.77 21.42
CA ARG A 29 8.18 0.51 22.59
C ARG A 29 9.67 0.63 22.32
N ASN A 30 10.08 0.67 21.05
CA ASN A 30 11.49 0.69 20.69
C ASN A 30 12.05 2.13 20.80
N PRO A 31 13.04 2.39 21.69
CA PRO A 31 13.62 3.71 21.86
C PRO A 31 14.45 4.17 20.65
N ASN A 32 14.89 3.25 19.78
CA ASN A 32 15.69 3.54 18.59
C ASN A 32 14.84 3.95 17.36
N VAL A 33 13.53 4.09 17.53
CA VAL A 33 12.59 4.45 16.46
C VAL A 33 12.26 5.93 16.56
N SER A 34 12.27 6.61 15.42
CA SER A 34 11.89 8.02 15.31
C SER A 34 10.44 8.28 15.73
N ASP A 35 10.16 9.48 16.22
CA ASP A 35 8.80 9.84 16.65
C ASP A 35 7.78 9.80 15.51
N GLN A 36 8.17 10.18 14.28
CA GLN A 36 7.30 10.06 13.11
C GLN A 36 6.89 8.60 12.83
N ALA A 37 7.85 7.66 12.94
CA ALA A 37 7.56 6.24 12.76
C ALA A 37 6.67 5.68 13.88
N LYS A 38 6.83 6.16 15.12
CA LYS A 38 5.93 5.78 16.23
C LYS A 38 4.51 6.31 16.02
N GLN A 39 4.37 7.57 15.60
CA GLN A 39 3.07 8.15 15.26
C GLN A 39 2.37 7.36 14.15
N HIS A 40 3.10 7.00 13.09
CA HIS A 40 2.57 6.15 12.03
C HIS A 40 2.14 4.77 12.54
N ALA A 41 2.96 4.11 13.36
CA ALA A 41 2.63 2.82 13.95
C ALA A 41 1.38 2.88 14.84
N GLN A 42 1.20 3.96 15.60
CA GLN A 42 -0.01 4.20 16.39
C GLN A 42 -1.23 4.35 15.47
N GLN A 43 -1.13 5.17 14.43
CA GLN A 43 -2.23 5.40 13.49
C GLN A 43 -2.65 4.10 12.78
N GLU A 44 -1.69 3.27 12.39
CA GLU A 44 -1.98 1.98 11.77
C GLU A 44 -2.65 1.02 12.78
N LEU A 45 -2.17 0.96 14.02
CA LEU A 45 -2.84 0.18 15.08
C LEU A 45 -4.30 0.58 15.28
N ASP A 46 -4.57 1.88 15.35
CA ASP A 46 -5.92 2.42 15.51
C ASP A 46 -6.80 2.03 14.30
N ARG A 47 -6.26 2.03 13.07
CA ARG A 47 -6.97 1.59 11.85
C ARG A 47 -7.29 0.10 11.84
N TYR A 48 -6.40 -0.73 12.37
CA TYR A 48 -6.65 -2.16 12.52
C TYR A 48 -7.71 -2.43 13.59
N GLU A 49 -7.66 -1.70 14.71
CA GLU A 49 -8.64 -1.83 15.80
C GLU A 49 -10.03 -1.30 15.39
N SER A 50 -10.10 -0.24 14.56
CA SER A 50 -11.37 0.28 14.04
C SER A 50 -12.00 -0.59 12.93
N GLY A 51 -11.38 -1.73 12.57
CA GLY A 51 -11.86 -2.59 11.48
C GLY A 51 -11.78 -1.94 10.10
N GLN A 52 -11.05 -0.82 9.99
CA GLN A 52 -10.98 0.02 8.80
C GLN A 52 -9.79 -0.36 7.91
N ALA A 53 -8.82 -1.09 8.46
CA ALA A 53 -7.65 -1.62 7.76
C ALA A 53 -7.99 -2.57 6.60
N THR A 54 -9.19 -3.16 6.58
CA THR A 54 -9.66 -4.03 5.49
C THR A 54 -10.57 -3.31 4.49
N SER A 55 -10.89 -2.03 4.73
CA SER A 55 -12.04 -1.37 4.11
C SER A 55 -11.68 -0.25 3.13
N THR A 56 -10.40 0.12 2.98
CA THR A 56 -9.97 0.76 1.73
C THR A 56 -9.93 -0.35 0.70
N SER A 57 -11.01 -0.48 -0.07
CA SER A 57 -11.20 -1.53 -1.07
C SER A 57 -9.90 -1.68 -1.86
N GLU A 58 -9.47 -2.93 -2.06
CA GLU A 58 -8.28 -3.20 -2.86
C GLU A 58 -8.36 -2.45 -4.20
N ASP A 59 -9.57 -2.34 -4.76
CA ASP A 59 -9.91 -1.53 -5.92
C ASP A 59 -9.48 -0.05 -5.83
N GLU A 60 -9.70 0.63 -4.71
CA GLU A 60 -9.26 2.03 -4.52
C GLU A 60 -7.74 2.15 -4.45
N ARG A 61 -7.08 1.22 -3.75
CA ARG A 61 -5.60 1.18 -3.70
C ARG A 61 -5.02 0.83 -5.06
N HIS A 62 -5.63 -0.08 -5.80
CA HIS A 62 -5.26 -0.43 -7.17
C HIS A 62 -5.41 0.78 -8.09
N ALA A 63 -6.53 1.50 -8.02
CA ALA A 63 -6.75 2.69 -8.82
C ALA A 63 -5.71 3.78 -8.53
N SER A 64 -5.43 4.06 -7.26
CA SER A 64 -4.40 5.05 -6.86
C SER A 64 -3.00 4.68 -7.36
N ASN A 65 -2.61 3.41 -7.20
CA ASN A 65 -1.31 2.92 -7.68
C ASN A 65 -1.20 2.96 -9.21
N VAL A 66 -2.27 2.59 -9.92
CA VAL A 66 -2.32 2.68 -11.39
C VAL A 66 -2.18 4.12 -11.85
N LYS A 67 -2.93 5.06 -11.27
CA LYS A 67 -2.81 6.50 -11.55
C LYS A 67 -1.37 6.99 -11.37
N ARG A 68 -0.74 6.65 -10.24
CA ARG A 68 0.66 7.02 -9.97
C ARG A 68 1.63 6.44 -11.00
N GLY A 69 1.44 5.19 -11.41
CA GLY A 69 2.26 4.54 -12.44
C GLY A 69 2.09 5.19 -13.82
N LEU A 70 0.86 5.50 -14.22
CA LEU A 70 0.59 6.18 -15.48
C LEU A 70 1.20 7.59 -15.50
N LYS A 71 1.12 8.34 -14.38
CA LYS A 71 1.75 9.66 -14.25
C LYS A 71 3.27 9.60 -14.33
N ALA A 72 3.89 8.55 -13.83
CA ALA A 72 5.33 8.32 -14.02
C ALA A 72 5.66 8.01 -15.49
N ALA A 73 4.83 7.19 -16.15
CA ALA A 73 5.03 6.82 -17.55
C ALA A 73 4.98 8.03 -18.51
N THR A 74 4.18 9.07 -18.21
CA THR A 74 4.10 10.27 -19.06
C THR A 74 5.38 11.13 -19.05
N HIS A 75 6.18 11.05 -17.98
CA HIS A 75 7.42 11.81 -17.80
C HIS A 75 8.68 10.98 -18.06
N ASN A 76 8.55 9.66 -18.11
CA ASN A 76 9.69 8.76 -18.30
C ASN A 76 10.25 8.87 -19.74
N PRO A 77 11.52 9.27 -19.93
CA PRO A 77 12.13 9.38 -21.26
C PRO A 77 12.27 8.03 -21.98
N ASN A 78 12.28 6.92 -21.24
CA ASN A 78 12.38 5.57 -21.80
C ASN A 78 11.04 5.04 -22.34
N VAL A 79 9.94 5.78 -22.12
CA VAL A 79 8.62 5.44 -22.67
C VAL A 79 8.44 6.12 -24.01
N THR A 80 7.95 5.37 -25.00
CA THR A 80 7.66 5.88 -26.34
C THR A 80 6.58 6.95 -26.32
N ASP A 81 6.56 7.85 -27.30
CA ASP A 81 5.57 8.92 -27.37
C ASP A 81 4.13 8.40 -27.44
N MET A 82 3.94 7.27 -28.14
CA MET A 82 2.66 6.55 -28.16
C MET A 82 2.28 6.01 -26.77
N GLY A 83 3.24 5.47 -26.01
CA GLY A 83 3.01 4.99 -24.64
C GLY A 83 2.66 6.13 -23.68
N LYS A 84 3.34 7.28 -23.81
CA LYS A 84 3.03 8.48 -23.04
C LYS A 84 1.63 9.01 -23.35
N LYS A 85 1.21 9.00 -24.62
CA LYS A 85 -0.14 9.40 -25.03
C LYS A 85 -1.20 8.48 -24.41
N GLN A 86 -1.03 7.16 -24.52
CA GLN A 86 -1.96 6.19 -23.91
C GLN A 86 -2.03 6.33 -22.39
N ALA A 87 -0.91 6.65 -21.72
CA ALA A 87 -0.91 6.88 -20.29
C ALA A 87 -1.71 8.15 -19.90
N ARG A 88 -1.62 9.22 -20.69
CA ARG A 88 -2.44 10.43 -20.52
C ARG A 88 -3.93 10.15 -20.72
N ASP A 89 -4.29 9.44 -21.79
CA ASP A 89 -5.69 9.10 -22.09
C ASP A 89 -6.32 8.28 -20.95
N LYS A 90 -5.57 7.31 -20.41
CA LYS A 90 -6.00 6.49 -19.26
C LYS A 90 -6.13 7.30 -17.97
N LEU A 91 -5.24 8.26 -17.71
CA LEU A 91 -5.36 9.18 -16.57
C LEU A 91 -6.62 10.05 -16.67
N GLN A 92 -6.87 10.59 -17.87
CA GLN A 92 -8.08 11.39 -18.14
C GLN A 92 -9.35 10.57 -17.95
N ALA A 93 -9.38 9.32 -18.43
CA ALA A 93 -10.51 8.41 -18.21
C ALA A 93 -10.76 8.11 -16.72
N MET A 94 -9.73 8.18 -15.88
CA MET A 94 -9.82 8.03 -14.42
C MET A 94 -10.10 9.34 -13.67
N GLY A 95 -10.47 10.40 -14.38
CA GLY A 95 -10.80 11.72 -13.82
C GLY A 95 -9.59 12.50 -13.31
N GLU A 96 -8.37 12.09 -13.64
CA GLU A 96 -7.15 12.80 -13.29
C GLU A 96 -6.73 13.66 -14.48
N GLN A 97 -6.85 14.99 -14.36
CA GLN A 97 -6.35 15.87 -15.41
C GLN A 97 -4.82 15.82 -15.38
N PRO A 98 -4.16 15.38 -16.47
CA PRO A 98 -2.74 15.57 -16.57
C PRO A 98 -2.50 17.08 -16.65
N ASP A 99 -1.86 17.67 -15.65
CA ASP A 99 -1.25 18.99 -15.80
C ASP A 99 -0.43 18.93 -17.10
N GLN A 100 -0.89 19.67 -18.10
CA GLN A 100 -0.14 19.81 -19.33
C GLN A 100 1.24 20.36 -18.94
N PRO A 101 2.33 19.79 -19.48
CA PRO A 101 3.61 20.48 -19.38
C PRO A 101 3.39 21.88 -19.95
N SER A 102 3.50 22.89 -19.10
CA SER A 102 3.64 24.27 -19.53
C SER A 102 4.92 24.29 -20.36
N ASP A 103 4.76 24.51 -21.66
CA ASP A 103 5.88 24.83 -22.56
C ASP A 103 6.55 26.13 -22.09
#